data_AF-A0AAV6KTT7-F1
#
_entry.id   AF-A0AAV6KTT7-F1
#
_cell.length_a   1.000
_cell.length_b   1.000
_cell.length_c   1.000
_cell.angle_alpha   90.00
_cell.angle_beta   90.00
_cell.angle_gamma   90.00
#
_symmetry.space_group_name_H-M   'P 1'
#
loop_
_entity.id
_entity.type
_entity.pdbx_description
1 polymer ?
#
loop_
_entity_poly.entity_id
_entity_poly.type
_entity_poly.pdbx_seq_one_letter_code
_entity_poly.pdbx_strand_id
1 'polypeptide(L)'
;MIVSGDRTGRLMKYNPQSKETTVLLQNLTFPNGVSLSKDGDFIFVADTTNCRIIKLWLEPSSKSGMVEVFDRLPGFPDNIKRNHRGEFWVGIHAKRGKFLKWVLSFPLVGQALIKLPFDITKVYSYFARWGGNGLAVRLSGNGDVLEALEDESRNGWKAIYRQIGEKYGVEYSEAEILNRYRWAYEQPWGRSRLRYVNDGKPFWQYIVSSSTGCSDTQYFEELYNYYTTEKAWHLCDPDAEKVFKALRTSGVKLAVVSNFDTRLRPLLRALNCDHWFDAVAVSAEVEAEKPNPTIFLKACELLGVKPEDAVHVGDDRRNDIWGARDAGCDAWLWGSDVQSFEEVFFFLVLLSNELCCSEDRSPGLNKDYSSPCNNLSSNFIV
;
A
#
# COMPACT_ATOMS: atom_id res chain seq x y z
N MET A 1 9.15 22.31 14.10
CA MET A 1 7.99 21.97 14.94
C MET A 1 8.34 20.99 16.06
N ILE A 2 8.81 19.77 15.77
CA ILE A 2 9.17 18.79 16.83
C ILE A 2 10.29 19.33 17.74
N VAL A 3 11.38 19.84 17.17
CA VAL A 3 12.55 20.38 17.92
C VAL A 3 12.23 21.70 18.63
N SER A 4 11.27 22.49 18.13
CA SER A 4 10.91 23.78 18.73
C SER A 4 10.03 23.65 19.98
N GLY A 5 9.48 22.47 20.26
CA GLY A 5 8.56 22.25 21.37
C GLY A 5 7.24 23.03 21.24
N ASP A 6 6.86 23.37 20.00
CA ASP A 6 5.66 24.17 19.71
C ASP A 6 4.38 23.44 20.18
N ARG A 7 3.53 24.14 20.93
CA ARG A 7 2.28 23.64 21.51
C ARG A 7 1.04 24.34 20.96
N THR A 8 1.14 25.06 19.84
CA THR A 8 0.00 25.83 19.30
C THR A 8 -1.04 24.98 18.57
N GLY A 9 -0.80 23.67 18.44
CA GLY A 9 -1.69 22.73 17.78
C GLY A 9 -3.06 22.61 18.46
N ARG A 10 -4.10 22.44 17.64
CA ARG A 10 -5.51 22.43 18.05
C ARG A 10 -6.31 21.37 17.30
N LEU A 11 -7.27 20.74 17.96
CA LEU A 11 -8.35 19.99 17.31
C LEU A 11 -9.53 20.94 17.15
N MET A 12 -10.09 21.04 15.95
CA MET A 12 -11.20 21.94 15.65
C MET A 12 -12.35 21.18 14.98
N LYS A 13 -13.57 21.57 15.33
CA LYS A 13 -14.82 21.16 14.67
C LYS A 13 -15.26 22.30 13.75
N TYR A 14 -15.56 21.99 12.49
CA TYR A 14 -16.12 22.94 11.54
C TYR A 14 -17.56 22.55 11.19
N ASN A 15 -18.48 23.51 11.29
CA ASN A 15 -19.86 23.33 10.82
C ASN A 15 -19.99 23.95 9.42
N PRO A 16 -20.22 23.15 8.36
CA PRO A 16 -20.32 23.68 7.00
C PRO A 16 -21.58 24.51 6.74
N GLN A 17 -22.65 24.34 7.54
CA GLN A 17 -23.89 25.09 7.40
C GLN A 17 -23.78 26.48 8.04
N SER A 18 -23.37 26.56 9.31
CA SER A 18 -23.19 27.85 10.00
C SER A 18 -21.87 28.54 9.67
N LYS A 19 -20.93 27.83 9.05
CA LYS A 19 -19.53 28.24 8.80
C LYS A 19 -18.73 28.53 10.08
N GLU A 20 -19.21 28.08 11.23
CA GLU A 20 -18.53 28.27 12.51
C GLU A 20 -17.45 27.21 12.75
N THR A 21 -16.36 27.63 13.39
CA THR A 21 -15.29 26.74 13.84
C THR A 21 -15.19 26.78 15.36
N THR A 22 -15.30 25.61 16.00
CA THR A 22 -15.15 25.45 17.45
C THR A 22 -13.86 24.72 17.75
N VAL A 23 -13.06 25.24 18.69
CA VAL A 23 -11.85 24.54 19.15
C VAL A 23 -12.24 23.51 20.19
N LEU A 24 -11.99 22.22 19.89
CA LEU A 24 -12.29 21.10 20.77
C LEU A 24 -11.12 20.78 21.72
N LEU A 25 -9.88 20.87 21.25
CA LEU A 25 -8.67 20.68 22.06
C LEU A 25 -7.62 21.73 21.71
N GLN A 26 -6.81 22.11 22.69
CA GLN A 26 -5.68 23.03 22.56
C GLN A 26 -4.41 22.41 23.14
N ASN A 27 -3.27 23.09 22.95
CA ASN A 27 -1.98 22.70 23.51
C ASN A 27 -1.41 21.37 22.98
N LEU A 28 -1.76 20.99 21.73
CA LEU A 28 -1.24 19.80 21.07
C LEU A 28 0.13 20.07 20.44
N THR A 29 1.04 19.10 20.49
CA THR A 29 2.41 19.24 19.97
C THR A 29 2.57 18.46 18.68
N PHE A 30 2.33 19.16 17.57
CA PHE A 30 2.29 18.59 16.21
C PHE A 30 1.20 17.51 16.08
N PRO A 31 -0.09 17.87 16.17
CA PRO A 31 -1.18 16.91 15.99
C PRO A 31 -1.24 16.46 14.53
N ASN A 32 -0.91 15.20 14.28
CA ASN A 32 -0.68 14.70 12.91
C ASN A 32 -1.64 13.57 12.52
N GLY A 33 -2.81 13.50 13.13
CA GLY A 33 -3.82 12.49 12.82
C GLY A 33 -5.05 12.63 13.70
N VAL A 34 -6.21 12.38 13.11
CA VAL A 34 -7.51 12.37 13.81
C VAL A 34 -8.39 11.28 13.24
N SER A 35 -9.06 10.51 14.11
CA SER A 35 -9.99 9.47 13.68
C SER A 35 -11.17 9.33 14.63
N LEU A 36 -12.38 9.26 14.09
CA LEU A 36 -13.62 9.06 14.84
C LEU A 36 -13.84 7.57 15.13
N SER A 37 -14.40 7.22 16.28
CA SER A 37 -14.85 5.86 16.60
C SER A 37 -16.02 5.40 15.72
N LYS A 38 -16.20 4.08 15.59
CA LYS A 38 -17.22 3.48 14.72
C LYS A 38 -18.61 4.04 15.02
N ASP A 39 -18.93 4.13 16.32
CA ASP A 39 -20.24 4.56 16.81
C ASP A 39 -20.33 6.07 17.04
N GLY A 40 -19.23 6.82 16.82
CA GLY A 40 -19.18 8.27 16.99
C GLY A 40 -18.98 8.75 18.43
N ASP A 41 -18.83 7.85 19.39
CA ASP A 41 -18.69 8.16 20.82
C ASP A 41 -17.38 8.87 21.23
N PHE A 42 -16.33 8.79 20.40
CA PHE A 42 -15.05 9.43 20.73
C PHE A 42 -14.19 9.69 19.49
N ILE A 43 -13.21 10.57 19.64
CA ILE A 43 -12.18 10.89 18.65
C ILE A 43 -10.81 10.54 19.23
N PHE A 44 -9.96 9.91 18.43
CA PHE A 44 -8.54 9.85 18.70
C PHE A 44 -7.78 10.95 17.96
N VAL A 45 -6.77 11.49 18.62
CA VAL A 45 -5.82 12.45 18.05
C VAL A 45 -4.39 11.97 18.30
N ALA A 46 -3.59 11.91 17.24
CA ALA A 46 -2.17 11.60 17.34
C ALA A 46 -1.39 12.86 17.76
N ASP A 47 -0.85 12.86 18.98
CA ASP A 47 0.00 13.93 19.53
C ASP A 47 1.47 13.57 19.32
N THR A 48 1.97 13.87 18.13
CA THR A 48 3.18 13.28 17.56
C THR A 48 4.43 13.54 18.39
N THR A 49 4.67 14.79 18.78
CA THR A 49 5.90 15.15 19.51
C THR A 49 5.95 14.51 20.89
N ASN A 50 4.78 14.33 21.52
CA ASN A 50 4.67 13.67 22.82
C ASN A 50 4.62 12.14 22.73
N CYS A 51 4.60 11.57 21.52
CA CYS A 51 4.52 10.14 21.25
C CYS A 51 3.32 9.50 21.97
N ARG A 52 2.12 10.07 21.81
CA ARG A 52 0.90 9.56 22.47
C ARG A 52 -0.33 9.71 21.60
N ILE A 53 -1.34 8.90 21.87
CA ILE A 53 -2.69 9.06 21.34
C ILE A 53 -3.56 9.66 22.44
N ILE A 54 -4.33 10.70 22.10
CA ILE A 54 -5.29 11.36 22.99
C ILE A 54 -6.69 10.90 22.57
N LYS A 55 -7.53 10.56 23.56
CA LYS A 55 -8.96 10.28 23.37
C LYS A 55 -9.77 11.46 23.87
N LEU A 56 -10.68 11.94 23.03
CA LEU A 56 -11.72 12.91 23.38
C LEU A 56 -13.08 12.22 23.26
N TRP A 57 -13.81 12.12 24.36
CA TRP A 57 -15.17 11.58 24.38
C TRP A 57 -16.17 12.60 23.83
N LEU A 58 -17.13 12.11 23.04
CA LEU A 58 -18.20 12.90 22.39
C LEU A 58 -19.58 12.57 23.00
N GLU A 59 -20.56 13.42 22.70
CA GLU A 59 -21.96 13.17 23.02
C GLU A 59 -22.52 12.01 22.18
N PRO A 60 -23.43 11.18 22.71
CA PRO A 60 -24.17 11.34 23.96
C PRO A 60 -23.53 10.64 25.18
N SER A 61 -22.26 10.22 25.08
CA SER A 61 -21.62 9.48 26.17
C SER A 61 -21.63 10.27 27.49
N SER A 62 -21.80 9.57 28.61
CA SER A 62 -21.71 10.17 29.96
C SER A 62 -20.33 10.77 30.27
N LYS A 63 -19.33 10.47 29.43
CA LYS A 63 -17.96 10.99 29.49
C LYS A 63 -17.72 12.15 28.52
N SER A 64 -18.74 12.66 27.82
CA SER A 64 -18.57 13.71 26.81
C SER A 64 -17.72 14.89 27.31
N GLY A 65 -16.76 15.32 26.49
CA GLY A 65 -15.80 16.38 26.81
C GLY A 65 -14.60 15.91 27.64
N MET A 66 -14.61 14.69 28.19
CA MET A 66 -13.45 14.12 28.88
C MET A 66 -12.32 13.86 27.90
N VAL A 67 -11.12 14.25 28.30
CA VAL A 67 -9.88 14.06 27.54
C VAL A 67 -8.94 13.17 28.34
N GLU A 68 -8.49 12.07 27.74
CA GLU A 68 -7.54 11.16 28.37
C GLU A 68 -6.40 10.78 27.42
N VAL A 69 -5.25 10.43 28.01
CA VAL A 69 -4.17 9.82 27.23
C VAL A 69 -4.55 8.36 27.07
N PHE A 70 -4.84 7.98 25.83
CA PHE A 70 -5.24 6.63 25.48
C PHE A 70 -4.06 5.66 25.53
N ASP A 71 -2.96 6.03 24.87
CA ASP A 71 -1.75 5.22 24.84
C ASP A 71 -0.50 6.10 24.62
N ARG A 72 0.67 5.59 25.04
CA ARG A 72 1.99 6.18 24.81
C ARG A 72 2.79 5.26 23.90
N LEU A 73 3.13 5.79 22.74
CA LEU A 73 3.75 5.03 21.67
C LEU A 73 5.28 5.02 21.79
N PRO A 74 5.95 3.96 21.31
CA PRO A 74 7.42 3.82 21.35
C PRO A 74 8.14 4.78 20.38
N GLY A 75 7.39 5.48 19.53
CA GLY A 75 7.90 6.42 18.55
C GLY A 75 6.88 7.50 18.21
N PHE A 76 7.21 8.30 17.22
CA PHE A 76 6.41 9.44 16.82
C PHE A 76 5.26 8.99 15.89
N PRO A 77 3.98 9.06 16.34
CA PRO A 77 2.87 8.69 15.49
C PRO A 77 2.75 9.64 14.30
N ASP A 78 2.53 9.06 13.14
CA ASP A 78 2.27 9.72 11.89
C ASP A 78 0.95 9.18 11.34
N ASN A 79 -0.10 9.95 11.59
CA ASN A 79 -1.49 9.63 11.31
C ASN A 79 -2.11 8.48 12.14
N ILE A 80 -3.44 8.50 12.22
CA ILE A 80 -4.27 7.44 12.78
C ILE A 80 -5.49 7.25 11.90
N LYS A 81 -5.81 6.02 11.54
CA LYS A 81 -6.97 5.70 10.69
C LYS A 81 -7.74 4.50 11.23
N ARG A 82 -9.07 4.60 11.22
CA ARG A 82 -9.98 3.50 11.56
C ARG A 82 -10.21 2.58 10.36
N ASN A 83 -10.22 1.26 10.56
CA ASN A 83 -10.67 0.28 9.57
C ASN A 83 -12.19 0.02 9.67
N HIS A 84 -12.73 -0.82 8.78
CA HIS A 84 -14.16 -1.17 8.74
C HIS A 84 -14.65 -1.94 9.99
N ARG A 85 -13.75 -2.67 10.67
CA ARG A 85 -14.04 -3.41 11.92
C ARG A 85 -14.17 -2.50 13.14
N GLY A 86 -13.71 -1.24 13.04
CA GLY A 86 -13.71 -0.28 14.15
C GLY A 86 -12.38 -0.22 14.91
N GLU A 87 -11.34 -0.88 14.41
CA GLU A 87 -9.98 -0.86 14.94
C GLU A 87 -9.19 0.28 14.31
N PHE A 88 -8.04 0.65 14.91
CA PHE A 88 -7.26 1.80 14.48
C PHE A 88 -5.83 1.43 14.14
N TRP A 89 -5.34 1.89 13.00
CA TRP A 89 -3.94 1.81 12.62
C TRP A 89 -3.23 3.12 12.89
N VAL A 90 -2.08 3.03 13.54
CA VAL A 90 -1.19 4.15 13.80
C VAL A 90 0.16 3.87 13.16
N GLY A 91 0.54 4.70 12.19
CA GLY A 91 1.90 4.68 11.65
C GLY A 91 2.87 5.32 12.64
N ILE A 92 4.07 4.77 12.80
CA ILE A 92 5.13 5.32 13.65
C ILE A 92 6.35 5.54 12.75
N HIS A 93 6.62 6.80 12.44
CA HIS A 93 7.64 7.14 11.44
C HIS A 93 9.08 6.92 11.93
N ALA A 94 9.30 6.99 13.24
CA ALA A 94 10.59 6.75 13.85
C ALA A 94 10.44 6.38 15.33
N LYS A 95 11.27 5.44 15.80
CA LYS A 95 11.40 5.13 17.22
C LYS A 95 12.00 6.31 17.97
N ARG A 96 11.59 6.51 19.23
CA ARG A 96 12.07 7.62 20.06
C ARG A 96 13.51 7.36 20.54
N GLY A 97 14.50 7.87 19.81
CA GLY A 97 15.93 7.74 20.16
C GLY A 97 16.37 8.55 21.39
N LYS A 98 17.44 8.12 22.06
CA LYS A 98 17.99 8.75 23.29
C LYS A 98 18.40 10.21 23.09
N PHE A 99 19.00 10.54 21.95
CA PHE A 99 19.42 11.91 21.61
C PHE A 99 18.22 12.86 21.46
N LEU A 100 17.18 12.45 20.72
CA LEU A 100 16.00 13.28 20.53
C LEU A 100 15.18 13.40 21.83
N LYS A 101 15.17 12.36 22.68
CA LYS A 101 14.62 12.44 24.05
C LYS A 101 15.34 13.53 24.86
N TRP A 102 16.66 13.62 24.77
CA TRP A 102 17.45 14.66 25.46
C TRP A 102 17.17 16.07 24.91
N VAL A 103 17.15 16.26 23.58
CA VAL A 103 16.82 17.56 22.96
C VAL A 103 15.40 18.03 23.35
N LEU A 104 14.42 17.13 23.34
CA LEU A 104 13.04 17.45 23.75
C LEU A 104 12.89 17.76 25.24
N SER A 105 13.84 17.33 26.09
CA SER A 105 13.85 17.66 27.52
C SER A 105 14.33 19.09 27.80
N PHE A 106 14.94 19.78 26.83
CA PHE A 106 15.48 21.13 27.01
C PHE A 106 15.01 22.09 25.88
N PRO A 107 13.84 22.73 26.02
CA PRO A 107 13.26 23.59 24.98
C PRO A 107 14.17 24.74 24.51
N LEU A 108 14.99 25.30 25.41
CA LEU A 108 15.97 26.35 25.10
C LEU A 108 17.09 25.84 24.17
N VAL A 109 17.50 24.58 24.32
CA VAL A 109 18.47 23.93 23.44
C VAL A 109 17.85 23.71 22.06
N GLY A 110 16.61 23.23 22.00
CA GLY A 110 15.86 23.09 20.75
C GLY A 110 15.73 24.41 19.98
N GLN A 111 15.42 25.52 20.66
CA GLN A 111 15.36 26.85 20.03
C GLN A 111 16.72 27.37 19.56
N ALA A 112 17.80 27.08 20.29
CA ALA A 112 19.16 27.43 19.89
C ALA A 112 19.61 26.64 18.65
N LEU A 113 19.27 25.36 18.58
CA LEU A 113 19.58 24.49 17.44
C LEU A 113 18.90 24.96 16.13
N ILE A 114 17.71 25.56 16.21
CA ILE A 114 17.00 26.12 15.04
C ILE A 114 17.68 27.40 14.51
N LYS A 115 18.41 28.13 15.36
CA LYS A 115 19.09 29.38 14.99
C LYS A 115 20.48 29.17 14.36
N LEU A 116 20.94 27.93 14.26
CA LEU A 116 22.21 27.62 13.60
C LEU A 116 22.09 27.76 12.07
N PRO A 117 23.17 28.15 11.39
CA PRO A 117 23.15 28.43 9.94
C PRO A 117 23.00 27.17 9.06
N PHE A 118 22.98 25.98 9.66
CA PHE A 118 22.71 24.70 9.00
C PHE A 118 21.46 24.07 9.60
N ASP A 119 20.59 23.53 8.75
CA ASP A 119 19.32 22.94 9.16
C ASP A 119 19.56 21.61 9.90
N ILE A 120 19.64 21.67 11.23
CA ILE A 120 19.80 20.51 12.11
C ILE A 120 18.65 19.50 11.96
N THR A 121 17.47 19.93 11.52
CA THR A 121 16.36 19.01 11.23
C THR A 121 16.68 18.18 10.00
N LYS A 122 17.27 18.79 8.96
CA LYS A 122 17.83 18.05 7.81
C LYS A 122 18.96 17.13 8.20
N VAL A 123 19.91 17.59 9.01
CA VAL A 123 21.04 16.76 9.49
C VAL A 123 20.54 15.58 10.34
N TYR A 124 19.61 15.81 11.26
CA TYR A 124 18.99 14.73 12.04
C TYR A 124 18.15 13.80 11.17
N SER A 125 17.36 14.31 10.21
CA SER A 125 16.63 13.46 9.26
C SER A 125 17.57 12.62 8.39
N TYR A 126 18.75 13.15 8.05
CA TYR A 126 19.81 12.44 7.35
C TYR A 126 20.34 11.27 8.19
N PHE A 127 20.55 11.46 9.49
CA PHE A 127 21.01 10.40 10.42
C PHE A 127 19.89 9.45 10.90
N ALA A 128 18.65 9.92 11.08
CA ALA A 128 17.51 9.12 11.54
C ALA A 128 17.04 8.10 10.49
N ARG A 129 17.33 8.36 9.20
CA ARG A 129 17.13 7.41 8.09
C ARG A 129 18.00 6.14 8.20
N TRP A 130 19.01 6.13 9.06
CA TRP A 130 19.91 5.00 9.29
C TRP A 130 19.44 4.05 10.41
N GLY A 131 18.32 4.34 11.09
CA GLY A 131 17.84 3.53 12.22
C GLY A 131 16.33 3.32 12.31
N GLY A 132 15.58 3.59 11.25
CA GLY A 132 14.12 3.52 11.25
C GLY A 132 13.60 2.23 10.62
N ASN A 133 13.29 1.22 11.44
CA ASN A 133 12.30 0.23 11.04
C ASN A 133 10.94 0.94 11.11
N GLY A 134 10.21 0.99 9.98
CA GLY A 134 8.83 1.46 9.99
C GLY A 134 8.04 0.61 10.99
N LEU A 135 7.26 1.24 11.87
CA LEU A 135 6.43 0.53 12.82
C LEU A 135 4.98 0.97 12.59
N ALA A 136 4.06 0.02 12.44
CA ALA A 136 2.63 0.28 12.46
C ALA A 136 2.01 -0.49 13.61
N VAL A 137 1.13 0.15 14.38
CA VAL A 137 0.45 -0.48 15.50
C VAL A 137 -1.04 -0.47 15.25
N ARG A 138 -1.68 -1.64 15.39
CA ARG A 138 -3.13 -1.81 15.36
C ARG A 138 -3.67 -1.80 16.79
N LEU A 139 -4.64 -0.93 17.04
CA LEU A 139 -5.27 -0.70 18.33
C LEU A 139 -6.75 -1.10 18.28
N SER A 140 -7.24 -1.69 19.36
CA SER A 140 -8.67 -1.94 19.57
C SER A 140 -9.41 -0.61 19.82
N GLY A 141 -10.75 -0.62 19.73
CA GLY A 141 -11.57 0.54 20.15
C GLY A 141 -11.42 0.90 21.64
N ASN A 142 -10.91 -0.04 22.44
CA ASN A 142 -10.67 0.12 23.88
C ASN A 142 -9.20 0.45 24.22
N GLY A 143 -8.28 0.29 23.27
CA GLY A 143 -6.87 0.71 23.41
C GLY A 143 -5.87 -0.39 23.66
N ASP A 144 -6.31 -1.63 23.52
CA ASP A 144 -5.41 -2.76 23.51
C ASP A 144 -4.62 -2.75 22.20
N VAL A 145 -3.31 -2.91 22.31
CA VAL A 145 -2.47 -3.22 21.16
C VAL A 145 -2.88 -4.61 20.67
N LEU A 146 -3.53 -4.65 19.52
CA LEU A 146 -3.94 -5.91 18.87
C LEU A 146 -2.78 -6.49 18.06
N GLU A 147 -1.94 -5.63 17.50
CA GLU A 147 -0.86 -6.02 16.59
C GLU A 147 0.17 -4.90 16.46
N ALA A 148 1.43 -5.27 16.29
CA ALA A 148 2.49 -4.34 15.95
C ALA A 148 3.29 -4.93 14.79
N LEU A 149 3.26 -4.25 13.64
CA LEU A 149 4.03 -4.57 12.46
C LEU A 149 5.30 -3.74 12.49
N GLU A 150 6.43 -4.38 12.75
CA GLU A 150 7.73 -3.76 12.53
C GLU A 150 8.23 -4.20 11.16
N ASP A 151 8.84 -3.28 10.41
CA ASP A 151 9.61 -3.65 9.23
C ASP A 151 10.81 -4.50 9.68
N GLU A 152 10.59 -5.82 9.69
CA GLU A 152 11.59 -6.84 10.02
C GLU A 152 12.51 -7.13 8.83
N SER A 153 12.44 -6.39 7.72
CA SER A 153 13.37 -6.54 6.60
C SER A 153 14.78 -6.12 7.04
N ARG A 154 15.45 -7.03 7.74
CA ARG A 154 16.86 -6.93 8.11
C ARG A 154 17.73 -6.68 6.87
N ASN A 155 17.25 -7.08 5.69
CA ASN A 155 17.85 -6.86 4.38
C ASN A 155 16.81 -6.39 3.35
N GLY A 156 16.39 -5.11 3.38
CA GLY A 156 15.62 -4.53 2.26
C GLY A 156 16.39 -4.63 0.93
N TRP A 157 15.74 -4.41 -0.23
CA TRP A 157 16.35 -4.55 -1.57
C TRP A 157 17.73 -3.87 -1.74
N LYS A 158 17.96 -2.75 -1.02
CA LYS A 158 19.26 -2.04 -0.94
C LYS A 158 20.41 -2.91 -0.40
N ALA A 159 20.13 -3.79 0.56
CA ALA A 159 21.10 -4.73 1.11
C ALA A 159 21.48 -5.79 0.07
N ILE A 160 20.52 -6.25 -0.75
CA ILE A 160 20.80 -7.17 -1.86
C ILE A 160 21.70 -6.52 -2.91
N TYR A 161 21.42 -5.27 -3.29
CA TYR A 161 22.27 -4.51 -4.22
C TYR A 161 23.70 -4.43 -3.70
N ARG A 162 23.88 -4.08 -2.41
CA ARG A 162 25.19 -4.02 -1.77
C ARG A 162 25.86 -5.40 -1.71
N GLN A 163 25.19 -6.40 -1.16
CA GLN A 163 25.74 -7.74 -0.95
C GLN A 163 26.20 -8.40 -2.26
N ILE A 164 25.38 -8.34 -3.32
CA ILE A 164 25.77 -8.85 -4.64
C ILE A 164 26.87 -7.96 -5.24
N GLY A 165 26.83 -6.65 -4.98
CA GLY A 165 27.76 -5.66 -5.53
C GLY A 165 29.15 -5.65 -4.90
N GLU A 166 29.31 -6.13 -3.65
CA GLU A 166 30.60 -6.13 -2.92
C GLU A 166 31.71 -6.83 -3.71
N LYS A 167 31.40 -7.94 -4.38
CA LYS A 167 32.35 -8.66 -5.23
C LYS A 167 32.72 -7.94 -6.53
N TYR A 168 31.95 -6.92 -6.92
CA TYR A 168 32.16 -6.07 -8.09
C TYR A 168 32.61 -4.64 -7.71
N GLY A 169 33.02 -4.42 -6.46
CA GLY A 169 33.54 -3.13 -5.99
C GLY A 169 32.48 -2.09 -5.64
N VAL A 170 31.23 -2.48 -5.34
CA VAL A 170 30.24 -1.55 -4.79
C VAL A 170 30.60 -1.24 -3.34
N GLU A 171 30.98 0.02 -3.08
CA GLU A 171 31.39 0.50 -1.74
C GLU A 171 30.32 1.33 -1.03
N TYR A 172 29.24 1.70 -1.74
CA TYR A 172 28.20 2.55 -1.16
C TYR A 172 27.42 1.83 -0.04
N SER A 173 27.10 2.60 1.00
CA SER A 173 26.17 2.16 2.03
C SER A 173 24.76 1.95 1.46
N GLU A 174 23.96 1.14 2.14
CA GLU A 174 22.55 0.91 1.78
C GLU A 174 21.75 2.23 1.68
N ALA A 175 22.03 3.20 2.55
CA ALA A 175 21.39 4.50 2.54
C ALA A 175 21.77 5.34 1.30
N GLU A 176 23.04 5.28 0.89
CA GLU A 176 23.51 5.93 -0.33
C GLU A 176 22.91 5.29 -1.57
N ILE A 177 22.89 3.95 -1.65
CA ILE A 177 22.25 3.20 -2.74
C ILE A 177 20.78 3.62 -2.88
N LEU A 178 20.04 3.67 -1.76
CA LEU A 178 18.63 4.12 -1.76
C LEU A 178 18.46 5.54 -2.28
N ASN A 179 19.30 6.49 -1.84
CA ASN A 179 19.22 7.88 -2.27
C ASN A 179 19.51 8.03 -3.76
N ARG A 180 20.55 7.36 -4.24
CA ARG A 180 20.96 7.41 -5.65
C ARG A 180 19.96 6.72 -6.55
N TYR A 181 19.38 5.60 -6.11
CA TYR A 181 18.28 4.93 -6.80
C TYR A 181 17.08 5.85 -6.98
N ARG A 182 16.61 6.50 -5.90
CA ARG A 182 15.46 7.42 -5.97
C ARG A 182 15.71 8.54 -6.97
N TRP A 183 16.89 9.15 -6.87
CA TRP A 183 17.30 10.19 -7.82
C TRP A 183 17.28 9.69 -9.27
N ALA A 184 17.86 8.52 -9.55
CA ALA A 184 17.92 7.94 -10.89
C ALA A 184 16.53 7.57 -11.43
N TYR A 185 15.66 7.04 -10.58
CA TYR A 185 14.29 6.62 -10.94
C TYR A 185 13.35 7.80 -11.23
N GLU A 186 13.64 8.97 -10.63
CA GLU A 186 12.94 10.23 -10.89
C GLU A 186 13.42 10.95 -12.16
N GLN A 187 14.59 10.58 -12.70
CA GLN A 187 15.07 11.19 -13.94
C GLN A 187 14.20 10.78 -15.13
N PRO A 188 14.00 11.68 -16.12
CA PRO A 188 13.40 11.31 -17.39
C PRO A 188 14.17 10.15 -18.05
N TRP A 189 13.45 9.11 -18.46
CA TRP A 189 14.03 7.96 -19.16
C TRP A 189 13.66 7.98 -20.64
N GLY A 190 14.65 8.17 -21.51
CA GLY A 190 14.44 8.21 -22.95
C GLY A 190 13.50 9.33 -23.42
N ARG A 191 12.91 9.17 -24.61
CA ARG A 191 11.94 10.11 -25.19
C ARG A 191 10.47 9.68 -24.97
N SER A 192 10.25 8.43 -24.54
CA SER A 192 8.94 7.87 -24.25
C SER A 192 8.69 7.89 -22.75
N ARG A 193 7.42 7.96 -22.32
CA ARG A 193 7.05 7.81 -20.91
C ARG A 193 7.16 6.36 -20.40
N LEU A 194 7.23 5.40 -21.32
CA LEU A 194 7.32 3.97 -20.99
C LEU A 194 8.72 3.62 -20.50
N ARG A 195 8.81 3.14 -19.25
CA ARG A 195 10.08 2.69 -18.64
C ARG A 195 10.54 1.34 -19.20
N TYR A 196 9.59 0.46 -19.52
CA TYR A 196 9.86 -0.88 -20.01
C TYR A 196 9.57 -0.92 -21.52
N VAL A 197 10.62 -0.74 -22.31
CA VAL A 197 10.59 -0.96 -23.77
C VAL A 197 11.38 -2.23 -24.03
N ASN A 198 10.87 -3.13 -24.89
CA ASN A 198 11.39 -4.47 -25.10
C ASN A 198 11.41 -5.30 -23.79
N ASP A 199 12.60 -5.57 -23.24
CA ASP A 199 12.80 -6.32 -21.99
C ASP A 199 12.95 -5.41 -20.75
N GLY A 200 12.91 -4.09 -20.93
CA GLY A 200 13.15 -3.10 -19.86
C GLY A 200 14.57 -3.17 -19.26
N LYS A 201 15.45 -4.02 -19.81
CA LYS A 201 16.77 -4.29 -19.26
C LYS A 201 17.71 -3.07 -19.32
N PRO A 202 17.73 -2.26 -20.39
CA PRO A 202 18.53 -1.03 -20.43
C PRO A 202 18.16 -0.03 -19.33
N PHE A 203 16.87 0.09 -19.01
CA PHE A 203 16.39 0.94 -17.91
C PHE A 203 16.95 0.46 -16.58
N TRP A 204 16.80 -0.83 -16.28
CA TRP A 204 17.32 -1.40 -15.04
C TRP A 204 18.84 -1.32 -14.94
N GLN A 205 19.58 -1.48 -16.05
CA GLN A 205 21.03 -1.33 -16.07
C GLN A 205 21.47 0.11 -15.72
N TYR A 206 20.74 1.11 -16.22
CA TYR A 206 20.94 2.50 -15.84
C TYR A 206 20.65 2.73 -14.36
N ILE A 207 19.55 2.18 -13.84
CA ILE A 207 19.18 2.32 -12.43
C ILE A 207 20.23 1.67 -11.52
N VAL A 208 20.67 0.46 -11.83
CA VAL A 208 21.69 -0.27 -11.05
C VAL A 208 23.02 0.49 -11.08
N SER A 209 23.50 0.89 -12.26
CA SER A 209 24.79 1.62 -12.35
C SER A 209 24.73 2.98 -11.67
N SER A 210 23.63 3.73 -11.83
CA SER A 210 23.45 5.03 -11.17
C SER A 210 23.36 4.90 -9.65
N SER A 211 22.64 3.89 -9.16
CA SER A 211 22.42 3.69 -7.72
C SER A 211 23.65 3.15 -6.99
N THR A 212 24.46 2.34 -7.65
CA THR A 212 25.58 1.61 -7.01
C THR A 212 26.95 2.14 -7.40
N GLY A 213 27.03 2.97 -8.44
CA GLY A 213 28.30 3.42 -9.02
C GLY A 213 29.04 2.35 -9.82
N CYS A 214 28.54 1.11 -9.88
CA CYS A 214 29.17 0.01 -10.58
C CYS A 214 28.53 -0.18 -11.96
N SER A 215 29.34 -0.06 -13.01
CA SER A 215 28.92 -0.28 -14.41
C SER A 215 29.31 -1.67 -14.93
N ASP A 216 29.77 -2.57 -14.05
CA ASP A 216 30.09 -3.95 -14.42
C ASP A 216 28.81 -4.65 -14.91
N THR A 217 28.87 -5.21 -16.12
CA THR A 217 27.72 -5.89 -16.72
C THR A 217 27.41 -7.19 -16.00
N GLN A 218 28.41 -7.92 -15.48
CA GLN A 218 28.18 -9.15 -14.72
C GLN A 218 27.46 -8.87 -13.41
N TYR A 219 27.78 -7.75 -12.74
CA TYR A 219 27.04 -7.30 -11.57
C TYR A 219 25.56 -7.09 -11.87
N PHE A 220 25.29 -6.35 -12.94
CA PHE A 220 23.93 -6.10 -13.38
C PHE A 220 23.19 -7.40 -13.72
N GLU A 221 23.80 -8.29 -14.51
CA GLU A 221 23.18 -9.57 -14.88
C GLU A 221 22.85 -10.42 -13.66
N GLU A 222 23.76 -10.53 -12.68
CA GLU A 222 23.50 -11.30 -11.47
C GLU A 222 22.36 -10.71 -10.65
N LEU A 223 22.37 -9.40 -10.43
CA LEU A 223 21.32 -8.71 -9.69
C LEU A 223 19.98 -8.81 -10.44
N TYR A 224 19.98 -8.65 -11.76
CA TYR A 224 18.79 -8.74 -12.60
C TYR A 224 18.18 -10.15 -12.55
N ASN A 225 19.01 -11.19 -12.59
CA ASN A 225 18.61 -12.59 -12.46
C ASN A 225 18.17 -12.95 -11.03
N TYR A 226 18.74 -12.35 -9.98
CA TYR A 226 18.27 -12.57 -8.61
C TYR A 226 16.77 -12.26 -8.48
N TYR A 227 16.30 -11.16 -9.10
CA TYR A 227 14.90 -10.75 -9.10
C TYR A 227 13.97 -11.60 -9.98
N THR A 228 14.47 -12.65 -10.64
CA THR A 228 13.62 -13.66 -11.31
C THR A 228 13.39 -14.89 -10.45
N THR A 229 13.91 -14.93 -9.22
CA THR A 229 13.88 -16.11 -8.34
C THR A 229 12.98 -15.89 -7.13
N GLU A 230 12.53 -16.99 -6.54
CA GLU A 230 11.79 -17.06 -5.27
C GLU A 230 12.60 -16.54 -4.06
N LYS A 231 13.90 -16.29 -4.20
CA LYS A 231 14.70 -15.66 -3.14
C LYS A 231 14.36 -14.19 -2.94
N ALA A 232 13.93 -13.52 -4.01
CA ALA A 232 13.60 -12.10 -4.00
C ALA A 232 12.12 -11.82 -3.70
N TRP A 233 11.27 -12.85 -3.77
CA TRP A 233 9.82 -12.71 -3.75
C TRP A 233 9.18 -13.84 -2.97
N HIS A 234 8.10 -13.55 -2.26
CA HIS A 234 7.26 -14.58 -1.65
C HIS A 234 5.79 -14.28 -1.96
N LEU A 235 4.97 -15.32 -1.96
CA LEU A 235 3.52 -15.16 -1.97
C LEU A 235 3.08 -14.65 -0.59
N CYS A 236 2.25 -13.61 -0.55
CA CYS A 236 1.85 -12.96 0.70
C CYS A 236 0.63 -13.61 1.35
N ASP A 237 -0.27 -14.15 0.53
CA ASP A 237 -1.53 -14.73 0.99
C ASP A 237 -1.44 -16.27 0.93
N PRO A 238 -1.51 -16.98 2.08
CA PRO A 238 -1.42 -18.43 2.13
C PRO A 238 -2.65 -19.14 1.54
N ASP A 239 -3.79 -18.47 1.44
CA ASP A 239 -5.06 -19.02 0.95
C ASP A 239 -5.30 -18.71 -0.55
N ALA A 240 -4.42 -17.93 -1.19
CA ALA A 240 -4.53 -17.54 -2.59
C ALA A 240 -4.74 -18.74 -3.55
N GLU A 241 -3.97 -19.82 -3.39
CA GLU A 241 -4.09 -21.01 -4.24
C GLU A 241 -5.48 -21.63 -4.17
N LYS A 242 -6.03 -21.73 -2.95
CA LYS A 242 -7.36 -22.29 -2.71
C LYS A 242 -8.43 -21.43 -3.37
N VAL A 243 -8.31 -20.11 -3.25
CA VAL A 243 -9.28 -19.17 -3.83
C VAL A 243 -9.22 -19.19 -5.35
N PHE A 244 -8.03 -19.13 -5.96
CA PHE A 244 -7.91 -19.17 -7.43
C PHE A 244 -8.41 -20.49 -8.02
N LYS A 245 -8.18 -21.62 -7.32
CA LYS A 245 -8.80 -22.90 -7.70
C LYS A 245 -10.32 -22.86 -7.63
N ALA A 246 -10.89 -22.25 -6.59
CA ALA A 246 -12.34 -22.11 -6.44
C ALA A 246 -12.93 -21.23 -7.55
N LEU A 247 -12.32 -20.08 -7.84
CA LEU A 247 -12.70 -19.20 -8.95
C LEU A 247 -12.73 -19.97 -10.27
N ARG A 248 -11.64 -20.67 -10.60
CA ARG A 248 -11.56 -21.47 -11.82
C ARG A 248 -12.63 -22.57 -11.88
N THR A 249 -12.90 -23.23 -10.77
CA THR A 249 -13.96 -24.27 -10.68
C THR A 249 -15.35 -23.67 -10.95
N SER A 250 -15.56 -22.41 -10.59
CA SER A 250 -16.77 -21.64 -10.89
C SER A 250 -16.83 -21.07 -12.31
N GLY A 251 -15.87 -21.40 -13.19
CA GLY A 251 -15.82 -20.93 -14.58
C GLY A 251 -15.19 -19.55 -14.77
N VAL A 252 -14.61 -18.97 -13.71
CA VAL A 252 -13.90 -17.69 -13.78
C VAL A 252 -12.53 -17.91 -14.43
N LYS A 253 -12.27 -17.24 -15.55
CA LYS A 253 -10.90 -17.14 -16.10
C LYS A 253 -10.12 -16.11 -15.31
N LEU A 254 -8.81 -16.28 -15.25
CA LEU A 254 -7.93 -15.42 -14.45
C LEU A 254 -6.80 -14.82 -15.28
N ALA A 255 -6.55 -13.52 -15.14
CA ALA A 255 -5.41 -12.86 -15.78
C ALA A 255 -4.56 -12.03 -14.81
N VAL A 256 -3.28 -11.89 -15.14
CA VAL A 256 -2.39 -10.89 -14.52
C VAL A 256 -2.22 -9.71 -15.46
N VAL A 257 -2.48 -8.48 -14.97
CA VAL A 257 -2.22 -7.23 -15.70
C VAL A 257 -1.25 -6.36 -14.92
N SER A 258 0.00 -6.25 -15.37
CA SER A 258 1.08 -5.66 -14.56
C SER A 258 1.99 -4.70 -15.31
N ASN A 259 2.32 -3.58 -14.66
CA ASN A 259 3.37 -2.65 -15.08
C ASN A 259 4.75 -3.21 -14.70
N PHE A 260 5.17 -4.26 -15.42
CA PHE A 260 6.38 -5.02 -15.15
C PHE A 260 7.17 -5.24 -16.44
N ASP A 261 8.41 -5.73 -16.28
CA ASP A 261 9.23 -6.17 -17.41
C ASP A 261 9.10 -7.67 -17.69
N THR A 262 9.85 -8.17 -18.68
CA THR A 262 9.77 -9.55 -19.16
C THR A 262 10.16 -10.61 -18.12
N ARG A 263 10.67 -10.21 -16.94
CA ARG A 263 10.95 -11.13 -15.82
C ARG A 263 9.71 -11.68 -15.13
N LEU A 264 8.54 -11.08 -15.33
CA LEU A 264 7.33 -11.50 -14.61
C LEU A 264 6.96 -12.97 -14.89
N ARG A 265 7.01 -13.43 -16.15
CA ARG A 265 6.64 -14.82 -16.49
C ARG A 265 7.61 -15.84 -15.88
N PRO A 266 8.95 -15.71 -16.02
CA PRO A 266 9.89 -16.56 -15.27
C PRO A 266 9.65 -16.53 -13.75
N LEU A 267 9.34 -15.36 -13.19
CA LEU A 267 9.09 -15.21 -11.76
C LEU A 267 7.84 -15.98 -11.31
N LEU A 268 6.72 -15.88 -12.02
CA LEU A 268 5.50 -16.64 -11.71
C LEU A 268 5.75 -18.16 -11.73
N ARG A 269 6.59 -18.64 -12.65
CA ARG A 269 7.02 -20.05 -12.68
C ARG A 269 7.90 -20.42 -11.48
N ALA A 270 8.86 -19.57 -11.12
CA ALA A 270 9.73 -19.79 -9.96
C ALA A 270 8.93 -19.84 -8.65
N LEU A 271 7.87 -19.04 -8.54
CA LEU A 271 6.93 -19.04 -7.42
C LEU A 271 5.87 -20.14 -7.51
N ASN A 272 5.89 -20.97 -8.56
CA ASN A 272 4.92 -22.03 -8.83
C ASN A 272 3.46 -21.54 -8.78
N CYS A 273 3.18 -20.37 -9.35
CA CYS A 273 1.85 -19.77 -9.40
C CYS A 273 1.40 -19.35 -10.81
N ASP A 274 2.23 -19.58 -11.83
CA ASP A 274 1.89 -19.29 -13.23
C ASP A 274 0.64 -20.06 -13.69
N HIS A 275 0.50 -21.31 -13.25
CA HIS A 275 -0.64 -22.17 -13.55
C HIS A 275 -1.97 -21.70 -12.95
N TRP A 276 -1.99 -20.64 -12.14
CA TRP A 276 -3.22 -20.02 -11.61
C TRP A 276 -3.89 -19.07 -12.62
N PHE A 277 -3.17 -18.64 -13.66
CA PHE A 277 -3.65 -17.65 -14.60
C PHE A 277 -3.79 -18.25 -16.00
N ASP A 278 -4.89 -17.93 -16.69
CA ASP A 278 -5.14 -18.28 -18.08
C ASP A 278 -4.44 -17.32 -19.03
N ALA A 279 -4.20 -16.07 -18.58
CA ALA A 279 -3.48 -15.06 -19.35
C ALA A 279 -2.56 -14.20 -18.46
N VAL A 280 -1.53 -13.62 -19.07
CA VAL A 280 -0.65 -12.64 -18.42
C VAL A 280 -0.37 -11.54 -19.44
N ALA A 281 -0.72 -10.31 -19.10
CA ALA A 281 -0.44 -9.09 -19.85
C ALA A 281 0.60 -8.24 -19.11
N VAL A 282 1.79 -8.15 -19.70
CA VAL A 282 2.95 -7.44 -19.14
C VAL A 282 3.19 -6.17 -19.92
N SER A 283 3.32 -5.02 -19.26
CA SER A 283 3.43 -3.74 -19.97
C SER A 283 4.62 -3.64 -20.93
N ALA A 284 5.75 -4.30 -20.62
CA ALA A 284 6.90 -4.38 -21.52
C ALA A 284 6.64 -5.16 -22.81
N GLU A 285 5.78 -6.19 -22.75
CA GLU A 285 5.41 -7.03 -23.89
C GLU A 285 4.29 -6.39 -24.73
N VAL A 286 3.39 -5.66 -24.08
CA VAL A 286 2.24 -4.98 -24.72
C VAL A 286 2.61 -3.59 -25.23
N GLU A 287 3.76 -3.05 -24.81
CA GLU A 287 4.19 -1.67 -25.09
C GLU A 287 3.20 -0.61 -24.58
N ALA A 288 2.43 -0.95 -23.55
CA ALA A 288 1.48 -0.06 -22.89
C ALA A 288 1.43 -0.38 -21.40
N GLU A 289 1.57 0.64 -20.55
CA GLU A 289 1.45 0.49 -19.09
C GLU A 289 0.12 1.05 -18.61
N LYS A 290 -0.43 0.47 -17.54
CA LYS A 290 -1.52 1.05 -16.77
C LYS A 290 -1.16 2.50 -16.40
N PRO A 291 -2.04 3.49 -16.61
CA PRO A 291 -3.48 3.37 -16.83
C PRO A 291 -3.92 3.30 -18.31
N ASN A 292 -3.01 3.07 -19.27
CA ASN A 292 -3.41 2.99 -20.68
C ASN A 292 -4.39 1.82 -20.90
N PRO A 293 -5.60 2.05 -21.47
CA PRO A 293 -6.61 1.01 -21.65
C PRO A 293 -6.13 -0.18 -22.51
N THR A 294 -5.13 0.03 -23.38
CA THR A 294 -4.57 -0.99 -24.28
C THR A 294 -4.13 -2.26 -23.53
N ILE A 295 -3.55 -2.13 -22.33
CA ILE A 295 -3.06 -3.31 -21.58
C ILE A 295 -4.21 -4.16 -21.02
N PHE A 296 -5.30 -3.52 -20.60
CA PHE A 296 -6.51 -4.20 -20.11
C PHE A 296 -7.26 -4.88 -21.26
N LEU A 297 -7.40 -4.17 -22.38
CA LEU A 297 -7.98 -4.71 -23.61
C LEU A 297 -7.18 -5.92 -24.10
N LYS A 298 -5.85 -5.87 -23.98
CA LYS A 298 -5.00 -7.01 -24.35
C LYS A 298 -5.23 -8.22 -23.44
N ALA A 299 -5.41 -8.01 -22.14
CA ALA A 299 -5.75 -9.09 -21.22
C ALA A 299 -7.11 -9.71 -21.56
N CYS A 300 -8.12 -8.89 -21.84
CA CYS A 300 -9.44 -9.36 -22.28
C CYS A 300 -9.37 -10.16 -23.59
N GLU A 301 -8.58 -9.71 -24.57
CA GLU A 301 -8.34 -10.41 -25.82
C GLU A 301 -7.70 -11.79 -25.58
N LEU A 302 -6.65 -11.87 -24.75
CA LEU A 302 -5.97 -13.13 -24.41
C LEU A 302 -6.91 -14.11 -23.71
N LEU A 303 -7.83 -13.61 -22.89
CA LEU A 303 -8.85 -14.40 -22.21
C LEU A 303 -10.03 -14.75 -23.14
N GLY A 304 -10.18 -14.08 -24.28
CA GLY A 304 -11.32 -14.22 -25.19
C GLY A 304 -12.62 -13.72 -24.59
N VAL A 305 -12.59 -12.60 -23.87
CA VAL A 305 -13.76 -11.99 -23.21
C VAL A 305 -13.90 -10.51 -23.54
N LYS A 306 -15.08 -9.96 -23.29
CA LYS A 306 -15.32 -8.53 -23.46
C LYS A 306 -14.91 -7.78 -22.19
N PRO A 307 -14.49 -6.50 -22.30
CA PRO A 307 -14.18 -5.69 -21.13
C PRO A 307 -15.36 -5.57 -20.14
N GLU A 308 -16.59 -5.47 -20.65
CA GLU A 308 -17.81 -5.38 -19.83
C GLU A 308 -18.08 -6.60 -18.94
N ASP A 309 -17.47 -7.75 -19.27
CA ASP A 309 -17.57 -9.01 -18.52
C ASP A 309 -16.37 -9.23 -17.56
N ALA A 310 -15.46 -8.25 -17.47
CA ALA A 310 -14.24 -8.34 -16.67
C ALA A 310 -14.24 -7.35 -15.50
N VAL A 311 -13.66 -7.78 -14.37
CA VAL A 311 -13.39 -6.94 -13.20
C VAL A 311 -11.91 -6.94 -12.88
N HIS A 312 -11.27 -5.77 -12.91
CA HIS A 312 -9.86 -5.65 -12.53
C HIS A 312 -9.72 -5.39 -11.02
N VAL A 313 -8.83 -6.12 -10.35
CA VAL A 313 -8.51 -5.91 -8.94
C VAL A 313 -7.07 -5.41 -8.80
N GLY A 314 -6.87 -4.25 -8.16
CA GLY A 314 -5.54 -3.68 -7.95
C GLY A 314 -5.49 -2.64 -6.84
N ASP A 315 -4.29 -2.16 -6.50
CA ASP A 315 -4.03 -1.33 -5.32
C ASP A 315 -3.84 0.16 -5.63
N ASP A 316 -3.67 0.55 -6.90
CA ASP A 316 -3.50 1.94 -7.32
C ASP A 316 -4.76 2.51 -7.99
N ARG A 317 -5.34 3.56 -7.41
CA ARG A 317 -6.56 4.22 -7.96
C ARG A 317 -6.42 4.67 -9.41
N ARG A 318 -5.25 5.17 -9.80
CA ARG A 318 -5.07 5.69 -11.17
C ARG A 318 -4.81 4.54 -12.12
N ASN A 319 -3.81 3.71 -11.81
CA ASN A 319 -3.36 2.67 -12.70
C ASN A 319 -4.40 1.55 -12.82
N ASP A 320 -4.95 1.09 -11.71
CA ASP A 320 -5.83 -0.08 -11.68
C ASP A 320 -7.29 0.29 -11.85
N ILE A 321 -7.79 1.32 -11.15
CA ILE A 321 -9.23 1.63 -11.17
C ILE A 321 -9.61 2.47 -12.37
N TRP A 322 -8.96 3.62 -12.55
CA TRP A 322 -9.28 4.49 -13.69
C TRP A 322 -8.88 3.83 -15.01
N GLY A 323 -7.70 3.23 -15.07
CA GLY A 323 -7.24 2.54 -16.28
C GLY A 323 -8.15 1.40 -16.73
N ALA A 324 -8.63 0.56 -15.81
CA ALA A 324 -9.54 -0.53 -16.14
C ALA A 324 -10.93 -0.03 -16.58
N ARG A 325 -11.47 0.97 -15.87
CA ARG A 325 -12.77 1.58 -16.22
C ARG A 325 -12.73 2.30 -17.56
N ASP A 326 -11.63 2.97 -17.89
CA ASP A 326 -11.42 3.58 -19.20
C ASP A 326 -11.35 2.53 -20.32
N ALA A 327 -10.95 1.29 -20.00
CA ALA A 327 -11.00 0.16 -20.93
C ALA A 327 -12.38 -0.52 -21.03
N GLY A 328 -13.33 -0.14 -20.17
CA GLY A 328 -14.68 -0.71 -20.11
C GLY A 328 -14.85 -1.86 -19.12
N CYS A 329 -13.85 -2.16 -18.29
CA CYS A 329 -13.94 -3.15 -17.22
C CYS A 329 -14.57 -2.56 -15.95
N ASP A 330 -15.19 -3.41 -15.13
CA ASP A 330 -15.39 -3.05 -13.72
C ASP A 330 -14.03 -3.07 -12.99
N ALA A 331 -13.95 -2.42 -11.83
CA ALA A 331 -12.70 -2.36 -11.08
C ALA A 331 -12.92 -2.17 -9.58
N TRP A 332 -12.20 -2.97 -8.79
CA TRP A 332 -12.20 -2.96 -7.33
C TRP A 332 -10.82 -2.60 -6.77
N LEU A 333 -10.79 -1.66 -5.82
CA LEU A 333 -9.58 -1.21 -5.16
C LEU A 333 -9.25 -2.08 -3.95
N TRP A 334 -8.09 -2.74 -4.00
CA TRP A 334 -7.56 -3.51 -2.88
C TRP A 334 -7.32 -2.62 -1.66
N GLY A 335 -7.74 -3.09 -0.48
CA GLY A 335 -7.71 -2.34 0.77
C GLY A 335 -8.88 -1.37 0.98
N SER A 336 -9.75 -1.19 -0.02
CA SER A 336 -10.96 -0.35 0.06
C SER A 336 -12.21 -1.15 -0.24
N ASP A 337 -12.32 -1.65 -1.47
CA ASP A 337 -13.50 -2.35 -1.98
C ASP A 337 -13.43 -3.86 -1.66
N VAL A 338 -12.22 -4.43 -1.72
CA VAL A 338 -11.89 -5.81 -1.31
C VAL A 338 -10.60 -5.83 -0.48
N GLN A 339 -10.48 -6.75 0.47
CA GLN A 339 -9.32 -6.85 1.36
C GLN A 339 -8.69 -8.26 1.42
N SER A 340 -9.35 -9.26 0.86
CA SER A 340 -8.79 -10.61 0.68
C SER A 340 -9.28 -11.22 -0.63
N PHE A 341 -8.60 -12.28 -1.08
CA PHE A 341 -9.06 -13.04 -2.24
C PHE A 341 -10.42 -13.72 -1.96
N GLU A 342 -10.74 -14.09 -0.72
CA GLU A 342 -12.04 -14.69 -0.40
C GLU A 342 -13.19 -13.69 -0.58
N GLU A 343 -12.99 -12.41 -0.24
CA GLU A 343 -13.98 -11.36 -0.52
C GLU A 343 -14.20 -11.20 -2.03
N VAL A 344 -13.12 -11.24 -2.82
CA VAL A 344 -13.20 -11.23 -4.30
C VAL A 344 -14.05 -12.39 -4.80
N PHE A 345 -13.78 -13.61 -4.32
CA PHE A 345 -14.58 -14.78 -4.68
C PHE A 345 -16.04 -14.63 -4.29
N PHE A 346 -16.32 -14.19 -3.06
CA PHE A 346 -17.67 -14.03 -2.57
C PHE A 346 -18.48 -13.01 -3.37
N PHE A 347 -17.90 -11.85 -3.70
CA PHE A 347 -18.58 -10.83 -4.49
C PHE A 347 -18.83 -11.29 -5.93
N LEU A 348 -17.88 -11.98 -6.56
CA LEU A 348 -18.09 -12.53 -7.90
C LEU A 348 -19.22 -13.57 -7.93
N VAL A 349 -19.27 -14.45 -6.93
CA VAL A 349 -20.31 -15.48 -6.81
C VAL A 349 -21.68 -14.88 -6.44
N LEU A 350 -21.73 -13.77 -5.69
CA LEU A 350 -22.99 -13.07 -5.44
C LEU A 350 -23.50 -12.38 -6.70
N LEU A 351 -22.63 -11.68 -7.43
CA LEU A 351 -23.00 -11.00 -8.67
C LEU A 351 -23.51 -12.00 -9.73
N SER A 352 -22.93 -13.19 -9.79
CA SER A 352 -23.42 -14.26 -10.69
C SER A 352 -24.82 -14.74 -10.32
N ASN A 353 -25.12 -14.89 -9.04
CA ASN A 353 -26.42 -15.33 -8.57
C ASN A 353 -27.52 -14.26 -8.74
N GLU A 354 -27.20 -12.97 -8.59
CA GLU A 354 -28.15 -11.89 -8.83
C GLU A 354 -28.51 -11.76 -10.32
N LEU A 355 -27.54 -11.94 -11.23
CA LEU A 355 -27.76 -11.94 -12.67
C LEU A 355 -28.61 -13.13 -13.12
N CYS A 356 -28.34 -14.34 -12.61
CA CYS A 356 -29.22 -15.51 -12.83
C CYS A 356 -30.65 -15.29 -12.35
N CYS A 357 -30.86 -14.64 -11.20
CA CYS A 357 -32.21 -14.34 -10.69
C CYS A 357 -32.97 -13.28 -11.52
N SER A 358 -32.26 -12.50 -12.33
CA SER A 358 -32.86 -11.44 -13.14
C SER A 358 -33.38 -11.92 -14.50
N GLU A 359 -32.79 -12.98 -15.06
CA GLU A 359 -33.23 -13.57 -16.34
C GLU A 359 -34.44 -14.51 -16.20
N ASP A 360 -34.72 -15.04 -15.00
CA ASP A 360 -35.77 -16.05 -14.79
C ASP A 360 -37.17 -15.49 -14.46
N ARG A 361 -37.41 -14.18 -14.64
CA ARG A 361 -38.76 -13.60 -14.47
C ARG A 361 -39.61 -13.74 -15.73
N SER A 362 -39.99 -14.98 -16.05
CA SER A 362 -41.18 -15.24 -16.86
C SER A 362 -42.35 -15.67 -15.94
N PRO A 363 -43.53 -15.05 -16.04
CA PRO A 363 -44.61 -15.28 -15.08
C PRO A 363 -45.34 -16.59 -15.39
N GLY A 364 -45.05 -17.61 -14.58
CA GLY A 364 -45.95 -18.74 -14.39
C GLY A 364 -45.30 -20.09 -14.65
N LEU A 365 -44.88 -20.76 -13.57
CA LEU A 365 -45.09 -22.19 -13.31
C LEU A 365 -44.38 -22.55 -11.99
N ASN A 366 -45.13 -23.13 -11.05
CA ASN A 366 -44.61 -23.77 -9.84
C ASN A 366 -43.43 -24.69 -10.17
N LYS A 367 -42.29 -24.56 -9.50
CA LYS A 367 -41.25 -25.60 -9.48
C LYS A 367 -40.60 -25.77 -8.12
N ASP A 368 -40.49 -27.05 -7.78
CA ASP A 368 -39.86 -27.64 -6.60
C ASP A 368 -38.42 -27.17 -6.36
N TYR A 369 -38.10 -26.90 -5.10
CA TYR A 369 -36.74 -26.70 -4.60
C TYR A 369 -36.01 -28.04 -4.47
N SER A 370 -35.56 -28.64 -5.57
CA SER A 370 -34.59 -29.75 -5.52
C SER A 370 -33.90 -30.00 -6.87
N SER A 371 -33.13 -29.03 -7.38
CA SER A 371 -32.11 -29.26 -8.42
C SER A 371 -31.16 -28.06 -8.49
N PRO A 372 -29.82 -28.23 -8.41
CA PRO A 372 -28.89 -27.17 -8.76
C PRO A 372 -28.96 -26.93 -10.26
N CYS A 373 -29.24 -25.69 -10.67
CA CYS A 373 -29.18 -25.28 -12.08
C CYS A 373 -27.74 -25.44 -12.62
N ASN A 374 -27.53 -26.45 -13.47
CA ASN A 374 -26.27 -26.75 -14.14
C ASN A 374 -26.07 -25.93 -15.44
N ASN A 375 -26.42 -24.65 -15.45
CA ASN A 375 -26.12 -23.74 -16.56
C ASN A 375 -25.63 -22.40 -16.02
N LEU A 376 -24.34 -22.32 -15.70
CA LEU A 376 -23.63 -21.07 -15.44
C LEU A 376 -22.93 -20.66 -16.74
N SER A 377 -23.54 -19.75 -17.50
CA SER A 377 -22.95 -19.14 -18.69
C SER A 377 -22.78 -17.62 -18.52
N SER A 378 -22.24 -17.20 -17.38
CA SER A 378 -21.81 -15.83 -17.13
C SER A 378 -20.35 -15.90 -16.67
N ASN A 379 -19.44 -15.63 -17.61
CA ASN A 379 -18.01 -15.57 -17.35
C ASN A 379 -17.73 -14.31 -16.54
N PHE A 380 -17.56 -14.42 -15.23
CA PHE A 380 -16.95 -13.35 -14.43
C PHE A 380 -15.45 -13.56 -14.47
N ILE A 381 -14.64 -12.52 -14.69
CA ILE A 381 -13.18 -12.68 -14.80
C ILE A 381 -12.44 -11.60 -14.02
N VAL A 382 -11.50 -12.04 -13.17
CA VAL A 382 -10.44 -11.21 -12.55
C VAL A 382 -9.16 -11.28 -13.38
#